data_AF-R7HZR2-F1
#
_entry.id   AF-R7HZR2-F1
#
_cell.length_a   1.000
_cell.length_b   1.000
_cell.length_c   1.000
_cell.angle_alpha   90.00
_cell.angle_beta   90.00
_cell.angle_gamma   90.00
#
_symmetry.space_group_name_H-M   'P 1'
#
loop_
_entity.id
_entity.type
_entity.pdbx_description
1 polymer ?
#
loop_
_entity_poly.entity_id
_entity_poly.type
_entity_poly.pdbx_seq_one_letter_code
_entity_poly.pdbx_strand_id
1 'polypeptide(L)'
;MKIYNITPIKLDIINNKIKQHETNVINNTQAEKYGKLPTTSQYLAFTGGYSLDLGQTIKQLDKLAQKNSSVYPPNIREWAGMILDEGNKTKETLISIHKKYFANLKECFSLDEIKSKFPEFKDVISSDNAKISKGSFIDKFQKGKLEFFDNDEDLSVQLIKLYWGEGFSLNDLKKYADGQDLYYTMTKLQIPTANRDYGHVLKFSDPEYNERLTREMTEKRLAALDKKAQMQDGEPIYIKRGPLSAEHRQKISEGLKKFYQQNPERIYDMSERQKEFYRQNPEKSEELTLVLNKAWNIFGADRIKAAMSKFMKSKGVKSFDPERNPIDMPKEQSKLLKQFWGTNEWARKSFSKNMEFAWKKVKEDMDKFYIIDITPEGFKQKFYQWAKEKNLNLDNLDFNFKIYKHKHELNSGNGAELSKYTPAFIDEYSEKVHIDQSSVMANTYMLSLMNLSKDLKNISKKPNLSSETQKTIELSRHLIKELLFEQGEGLQRRIRTFDGTEIQEIYRSILTLFLKLDNADKFISLFKKNLDNAYITVEKRQGKPIMIDKDMLVGVLK
;
A
#
# COMPACT_ATOMS: atom_id res chain seq x y z
N MET A 1 -3.58 -1.79 43.23
CA MET A 1 -4.16 -0.74 44.10
C MET A 1 -5.14 0.08 43.26
N LYS A 2 -6.29 0.47 43.82
CA LYS A 2 -7.52 0.88 43.10
C LYS A 2 -7.36 2.10 42.18
N ILE A 3 -7.96 2.01 41.00
CA ILE A 3 -8.13 3.07 39.99
C ILE A 3 -9.11 4.11 40.54
N TYR A 4 -8.72 5.38 40.54
CA TYR A 4 -9.61 6.52 40.81
C TYR A 4 -9.72 7.39 39.56
N ASN A 5 -10.92 7.40 38.99
CA ASN A 5 -11.60 8.43 38.20
C ASN A 5 -10.78 9.25 37.18
N ILE A 6 -10.93 8.84 35.92
CA ILE A 6 -10.72 9.70 34.74
C ILE A 6 -11.87 10.72 34.70
N THR A 7 -11.55 12.00 34.84
CA THR A 7 -12.47 13.09 34.50
C THR A 7 -12.48 13.25 32.98
N PRO A 8 -13.61 13.07 32.26
CA PRO A 8 -13.66 13.36 30.83
C PRO A 8 -13.61 14.87 30.62
N ILE A 9 -12.56 15.34 29.96
CA ILE A 9 -12.48 16.72 29.45
C ILE A 9 -13.62 16.90 28.44
N LYS A 10 -14.58 17.76 28.76
CA LYS A 10 -15.54 18.30 27.80
C LYS A 10 -14.77 19.16 26.81
N LEU A 11 -14.55 18.65 25.60
CA LEU A 11 -14.22 19.49 24.46
C LEU A 11 -15.53 20.11 23.98
N ASP A 12 -15.68 21.42 24.20
CA ASP A 12 -16.73 22.21 23.57
C ASP A 12 -16.49 22.20 22.05
N ILE A 13 -17.17 21.28 21.36
CA ILE A 13 -17.27 21.30 19.91
C ILE A 13 -18.20 22.46 19.56
N ILE A 14 -17.61 23.61 19.24
CA ILE A 14 -18.31 24.70 18.59
C ILE A 14 -18.70 24.18 17.20
N ASN A 15 -19.96 23.77 17.06
CA ASN A 15 -20.61 23.44 15.81
C ASN A 15 -20.76 24.71 14.95
N ASN A 16 -19.67 25.14 14.32
CA ASN A 16 -19.77 26.04 13.18
C ASN A 16 -20.32 25.22 12.02
N LYS A 17 -21.65 25.34 11.82
CA LYS A 17 -22.32 24.98 10.56
C LYS A 17 -21.62 25.72 9.43
N ILE A 18 -20.65 25.07 8.79
CA ILE A 18 -20.13 25.52 7.50
C ILE A 18 -21.28 25.31 6.53
N LYS A 19 -21.95 26.42 6.19
CA LYS A 19 -22.81 26.50 5.01
C LYS A 19 -21.98 26.00 3.83
N GLN A 20 -22.42 24.92 3.21
CA GLN A 20 -21.93 24.51 1.90
C GLN A 20 -22.23 25.68 0.95
N HIS A 21 -21.23 26.51 0.72
CA HIS A 21 -21.20 27.31 -0.48
C HIS A 21 -20.98 26.33 -1.63
N GLU A 22 -22.02 26.10 -2.42
CA GLU A 22 -21.90 25.61 -3.78
C GLU A 22 -21.05 26.62 -4.57
N THR A 23 -19.74 26.49 -4.46
CA THR A 23 -18.85 27.03 -5.47
C THR A 23 -19.03 26.15 -6.69
N ASN A 24 -19.82 26.64 -7.64
CA ASN A 24 -19.72 26.23 -9.03
C ASN A 24 -18.26 26.41 -9.46
N VAL A 25 -17.47 25.34 -9.32
CA VAL A 25 -16.15 25.24 -9.94
C VAL A 25 -16.44 25.14 -11.43
N ILE A 26 -16.47 26.29 -12.09
CA ILE A 26 -16.28 26.39 -13.52
C ILE A 26 -14.88 25.83 -13.76
N ASN A 27 -14.82 24.55 -14.11
CA ASN A 27 -13.63 23.90 -14.65
C ASN A 27 -13.29 24.56 -15.99
N ASN A 28 -12.66 25.74 -15.93
CA ASN A 28 -11.88 26.28 -17.04
C ASN A 28 -10.51 25.57 -17.09
N THR A 29 -10.51 24.25 -17.13
CA THR A 29 -9.50 23.57 -17.95
C THR A 29 -9.89 23.87 -19.38
N GLN A 30 -9.05 24.63 -20.10
CA GLN A 30 -9.10 24.64 -21.55
C GLN A 30 -9.21 23.18 -21.98
N ALA A 31 -10.38 22.80 -22.50
CA ALA A 31 -10.61 21.51 -23.08
C ALA A 31 -9.72 21.45 -24.32
N GLU A 32 -8.48 21.02 -24.14
CA GLU A 32 -7.67 20.54 -25.26
C GLU A 32 -8.56 19.60 -26.04
N LYS A 33 -8.62 19.82 -27.36
CA LYS A 33 -9.54 19.19 -28.30
C LYS A 33 -9.31 17.68 -28.36
N TYR A 34 -9.73 16.94 -27.33
CA TYR A 34 -9.94 15.53 -27.45
C TYR A 34 -11.05 15.36 -28.48
N GLY A 35 -10.74 14.67 -29.58
CA GLY A 35 -11.75 14.29 -30.56
C GLY A 35 -12.93 13.66 -29.83
N LYS A 36 -14.16 14.03 -30.21
CA LYS A 36 -15.39 13.53 -29.58
C LYS A 36 -15.28 12.01 -29.40
N LEU A 37 -15.55 11.56 -28.18
CA LEU A 37 -15.63 10.13 -27.91
C LEU A 37 -16.66 9.52 -28.87
N PRO A 38 -16.38 8.35 -29.46
CA PRO A 38 -17.35 7.70 -30.30
C PRO A 38 -18.63 7.40 -29.51
N THR A 39 -19.76 7.54 -30.17
CA THR A 39 -21.05 7.13 -29.59
C THR A 39 -21.10 5.61 -29.44
N THR A 40 -21.96 5.10 -28.57
CA THR A 40 -22.20 3.65 -28.41
C THR A 40 -22.47 2.97 -29.75
N SER A 41 -23.19 3.64 -30.66
CA SER A 41 -23.42 3.16 -32.03
C SER A 41 -22.14 2.98 -32.86
N GLN A 42 -21.15 3.86 -32.70
CA GLN A 42 -19.87 3.75 -33.39
C GLN A 42 -19.00 2.62 -32.83
N TYR A 43 -19.13 2.30 -31.53
CA TYR A 43 -18.49 1.12 -30.95
C TYR A 43 -19.14 -0.19 -31.43
N LEU A 44 -20.46 -0.23 -31.55
CA LEU A 44 -21.19 -1.41 -32.06
C LEU A 44 -20.95 -1.67 -33.56
N ALA A 45 -20.66 -0.61 -34.34
CA ALA A 45 -20.20 -0.76 -35.71
C ALA A 45 -18.83 -1.47 -35.79
N PHE A 46 -17.94 -1.26 -34.81
CA PHE A 46 -16.63 -1.93 -34.72
C PHE A 46 -16.74 -3.42 -34.36
N THR A 47 -17.81 -3.84 -33.67
CA THR A 47 -18.09 -5.26 -33.34
C THR A 47 -18.81 -6.01 -34.47
N GLY A 48 -18.74 -5.51 -35.72
CA GLY A 48 -19.37 -6.13 -36.88
C GLY A 48 -20.80 -5.68 -37.15
N GLY A 49 -21.30 -4.65 -36.45
CA GLY A 49 -22.64 -4.09 -36.63
C GLY A 49 -23.76 -4.83 -35.89
N TYR A 50 -23.42 -5.81 -35.05
CA TYR A 50 -24.35 -6.42 -34.10
C TYR A 50 -24.60 -5.46 -32.94
N SER A 51 -25.87 -5.16 -32.67
CA SER A 51 -26.24 -4.08 -31.76
C SER A 51 -27.55 -4.38 -31.03
N LEU A 52 -28.00 -3.42 -30.22
CA LEU A 52 -29.34 -3.41 -29.64
C LEU A 52 -30.43 -3.22 -30.70
N ASP A 53 -30.08 -2.81 -31.93
CA ASP A 53 -31.03 -2.74 -33.04
C ASP A 53 -31.25 -4.13 -33.65
N LEU A 54 -32.44 -4.66 -33.44
CA LEU A 54 -32.89 -5.94 -33.98
C LEU A 54 -32.78 -6.00 -35.52
N GLY A 55 -33.12 -4.90 -36.21
CA GLY A 55 -33.14 -4.85 -37.67
C GLY A 55 -31.75 -4.95 -38.28
N GLN A 56 -30.77 -4.26 -37.68
CA GLN A 56 -29.37 -4.38 -38.11
C GLN A 56 -28.79 -5.75 -37.79
N THR A 57 -29.13 -6.28 -36.61
CA THR A 57 -28.64 -7.58 -36.13
C THR A 57 -29.11 -8.72 -37.04
N ILE A 58 -30.38 -8.72 -37.45
CA ILE A 58 -30.94 -9.73 -38.37
C ILE A 58 -30.33 -9.60 -39.77
N LYS A 59 -30.18 -8.38 -40.30
CA LYS A 59 -29.51 -8.18 -41.61
C LYS A 59 -28.10 -8.75 -41.64
N GLN A 60 -27.36 -8.64 -40.55
CA GLN A 60 -26.01 -9.21 -40.45
C GLN A 60 -26.04 -10.74 -40.28
N LEU A 61 -26.96 -11.25 -39.47
CA LEU A 61 -27.18 -12.70 -39.35
C LEU A 61 -27.60 -13.34 -40.66
N ASP A 62 -28.43 -12.68 -41.47
CA ASP A 62 -28.84 -13.15 -42.80
C ASP A 62 -27.66 -13.20 -43.78
N LYS A 63 -26.78 -12.19 -43.75
CA LYS A 63 -25.53 -12.21 -44.53
C LYS A 63 -24.61 -13.35 -44.11
N LEU A 64 -24.55 -13.68 -42.82
CA LEU A 64 -23.81 -14.84 -42.33
C LEU A 64 -24.50 -16.15 -42.75
N ALA A 65 -25.83 -16.21 -42.69
CA ALA A 65 -26.61 -17.39 -43.05
C ALA A 65 -26.49 -17.75 -44.53
N GLN A 66 -26.28 -16.75 -45.41
CA GLN A 66 -25.94 -16.98 -46.82
C GLN A 66 -24.63 -17.78 -47.02
N LYS A 67 -23.71 -17.71 -46.06
CA LYS A 67 -22.43 -18.44 -46.08
C LYS A 67 -22.49 -19.76 -45.32
N ASN A 68 -23.38 -19.85 -44.33
CA ASN A 68 -23.57 -21.05 -43.52
C ASN A 68 -25.04 -21.14 -43.08
N SER A 69 -25.81 -22.06 -43.64
CA SER A 69 -27.27 -22.12 -43.46
C SER A 69 -27.71 -22.44 -42.03
N SER A 70 -26.82 -22.97 -41.18
CA SER A 70 -27.11 -23.34 -39.78
C SER A 70 -26.65 -22.29 -38.75
N VAL A 71 -26.55 -21.02 -39.13
CA VAL A 71 -25.99 -19.97 -38.26
C VAL A 71 -26.90 -19.67 -37.07
N TYR A 72 -28.23 -19.62 -37.24
CA TYR A 72 -29.14 -19.32 -36.13
C TYR A 72 -30.51 -20.02 -36.26
N PRO A 73 -31.24 -20.25 -35.15
CA PRO A 73 -32.45 -21.08 -35.15
C PRO A 73 -33.58 -20.49 -36.04
N PRO A 74 -34.20 -21.29 -36.93
CA PRO A 74 -35.26 -20.82 -37.85
C PRO A 74 -36.45 -20.19 -37.12
N ASN A 75 -36.89 -20.78 -36.01
CA ASN A 75 -38.05 -20.29 -35.26
C ASN A 75 -37.81 -18.89 -34.68
N ILE A 76 -36.58 -18.62 -34.22
CA ILE A 76 -36.19 -17.30 -33.70
C ILE A 76 -36.10 -16.28 -34.83
N ARG A 77 -35.68 -16.71 -36.02
CA ARG A 77 -35.65 -15.87 -37.23
C ARG A 77 -37.04 -15.40 -37.63
N GLU A 78 -37.98 -16.35 -37.74
CA GLU A 78 -39.36 -16.05 -38.16
C GLU A 78 -40.03 -15.11 -37.17
N TRP A 79 -39.88 -15.38 -35.87
CA TRP A 79 -40.49 -14.57 -34.83
C TRP A 79 -39.90 -13.16 -34.76
N ALA A 80 -38.59 -13.04 -34.96
CA ALA A 80 -37.95 -11.74 -35.05
C ALA A 80 -38.31 -10.97 -36.33
N GLY A 81 -38.58 -11.68 -37.43
CA GLY A 81 -39.14 -11.12 -38.67
C GLY A 81 -40.54 -10.53 -38.45
N MET A 82 -41.43 -11.26 -37.78
CA MET A 82 -42.78 -10.78 -37.44
C MET A 82 -42.73 -9.49 -36.60
N ILE A 83 -41.87 -9.44 -35.59
CA ILE A 83 -41.69 -8.25 -34.73
C ILE A 83 -41.15 -7.05 -35.54
N LEU A 84 -40.28 -7.29 -36.52
CA LEU A 84 -39.80 -6.24 -37.42
C LEU A 84 -40.89 -5.75 -38.38
N ASP A 85 -41.73 -6.63 -38.91
CA ASP A 85 -42.85 -6.28 -39.79
C ASP A 85 -43.92 -5.44 -39.06
N GLU A 86 -44.10 -5.68 -37.75
CA GLU A 86 -44.93 -4.87 -36.86
C GLU A 86 -44.27 -3.52 -36.44
N GLY A 87 -43.02 -3.29 -36.85
CA GLY A 87 -42.26 -2.07 -36.62
C GLY A 87 -41.49 -2.00 -35.30
N ASN A 88 -41.29 -3.13 -34.60
CA ASN A 88 -40.56 -3.25 -33.33
C ASN A 88 -40.86 -2.13 -32.31
N LYS A 89 -42.15 -1.88 -32.06
CA LYS A 89 -42.63 -0.77 -31.20
C LYS A 89 -42.09 -0.84 -29.76
N THR A 90 -41.80 -2.06 -29.29
CA THR A 90 -41.29 -2.37 -27.95
C THR A 90 -39.76 -2.28 -27.83
N LYS A 91 -39.04 -1.97 -28.92
CA LYS A 91 -37.56 -1.91 -28.97
C LYS A 91 -36.90 -3.20 -28.47
N GLU A 92 -37.46 -4.33 -28.87
CA GLU A 92 -36.92 -5.64 -28.53
C GLU A 92 -35.59 -5.88 -29.21
N THR A 93 -34.71 -6.60 -28.50
CA THR A 93 -33.40 -7.05 -28.97
C THR A 93 -33.44 -8.54 -29.30
N LEU A 94 -32.40 -9.06 -29.94
CA LEU A 94 -32.36 -10.49 -30.27
C LEU A 94 -32.38 -11.39 -29.02
N ILE A 95 -31.68 -11.00 -27.94
CA ILE A 95 -31.70 -11.74 -26.67
C ILE A 95 -33.06 -11.69 -26.00
N SER A 96 -33.83 -10.59 -26.10
CA SER A 96 -35.17 -10.56 -25.52
C SER A 96 -36.11 -11.51 -26.24
N ILE A 97 -36.00 -11.63 -27.56
CA ILE A 97 -36.78 -12.57 -28.36
C ILE A 97 -36.38 -14.01 -28.04
N HIS A 98 -35.08 -14.28 -27.93
CA HIS A 98 -34.56 -15.59 -27.53
C HIS A 98 -35.09 -16.02 -26.16
N LYS A 99 -35.00 -15.13 -25.15
CA LYS A 99 -35.51 -15.39 -23.80
C LYS A 99 -37.02 -15.60 -23.77
N LYS A 100 -37.78 -14.84 -24.57
CA LYS A 100 -39.23 -15.02 -24.68
C LYS A 100 -39.61 -16.37 -25.28
N TYR A 101 -38.87 -16.83 -26.30
CA TYR A 101 -39.15 -18.10 -26.95
C TYR A 101 -38.92 -19.27 -25.98
N PHE A 102 -37.85 -19.18 -25.20
CA PHE A 102 -37.50 -20.17 -24.20
C PHE A 102 -38.09 -19.90 -22.80
N ALA A 103 -38.99 -18.94 -22.63
CA ALA A 103 -39.56 -18.59 -21.33
C ALA A 103 -40.23 -19.79 -20.65
N ASN A 104 -40.90 -20.63 -21.45
CA ASN A 104 -41.58 -21.84 -20.99
C ASN A 104 -40.62 -22.90 -20.41
N LEU A 105 -39.30 -22.82 -20.67
CA LEU A 105 -38.32 -23.70 -20.03
C LEU A 105 -38.20 -23.43 -18.53
N LYS A 106 -38.49 -22.21 -18.06
CA LYS A 106 -38.42 -21.87 -16.63
C LYS A 106 -39.47 -22.60 -15.80
N GLU A 107 -40.61 -22.91 -16.43
CA GLU A 107 -41.75 -23.59 -15.80
C GLU A 107 -41.65 -25.12 -15.86
N CYS A 108 -40.64 -25.68 -16.53
CA CYS A 108 -40.43 -27.13 -16.61
C CYS A 108 -39.52 -27.59 -15.48
N PHE A 109 -39.91 -28.62 -14.73
CA PHE A 109 -39.14 -29.15 -13.58
C PHE A 109 -38.52 -30.52 -13.87
N SER A 110 -38.91 -31.16 -14.97
CA SER A 110 -38.37 -32.46 -15.39
C SER A 110 -37.82 -32.43 -16.81
N LEU A 111 -36.86 -33.32 -17.06
CA LEU A 111 -36.27 -33.52 -18.38
C LEU A 111 -37.33 -33.99 -19.40
N ASP A 112 -38.32 -34.78 -18.96
CA ASP A 112 -39.38 -35.32 -19.81
C ASP A 112 -40.37 -34.23 -20.28
N GLU A 113 -40.67 -33.25 -19.43
CA GLU A 113 -41.44 -32.06 -19.80
C GLU A 113 -40.70 -31.22 -20.85
N ILE A 114 -39.39 -31.02 -20.67
CA ILE A 114 -38.55 -30.28 -21.62
C ILE A 114 -38.53 -30.99 -22.97
N LYS A 115 -38.30 -32.31 -22.99
CA LYS A 115 -38.28 -33.12 -24.21
C LYS A 115 -39.61 -33.12 -24.96
N SER A 116 -40.72 -33.06 -24.23
CA SER A 116 -42.06 -33.03 -24.83
C SER A 116 -42.38 -31.69 -25.48
N LYS A 117 -41.90 -30.58 -24.91
CA LYS A 117 -42.14 -29.22 -25.43
C LYS A 117 -41.12 -28.78 -26.49
N PHE A 118 -39.88 -29.28 -26.41
CA PHE A 118 -38.77 -28.83 -27.24
C PHE A 118 -38.06 -30.03 -27.88
N PRO A 119 -38.34 -30.33 -29.17
CA PRO A 119 -37.77 -31.49 -29.88
C PRO A 119 -36.24 -31.48 -29.96
N GLU A 120 -35.62 -30.31 -29.86
CA GLU A 120 -34.17 -30.12 -29.90
C GLU A 120 -33.43 -30.70 -28.68
N PHE A 121 -34.12 -31.00 -27.57
CA PHE A 121 -33.55 -31.61 -26.38
C PHE A 121 -33.83 -33.12 -26.24
N LYS A 122 -34.38 -33.76 -27.29
CA LYS A 122 -34.80 -35.18 -27.26
C LYS A 122 -33.69 -36.13 -26.77
N ASP A 123 -32.46 -35.88 -27.20
CA ASP A 123 -31.30 -36.74 -26.94
C ASP A 123 -30.58 -36.41 -25.61
N VAL A 124 -31.02 -35.39 -24.86
CA VAL A 124 -30.35 -34.98 -23.61
C VAL A 124 -30.44 -36.10 -22.57
N ILE A 125 -29.34 -36.33 -21.86
CA ILE A 125 -29.22 -37.33 -20.81
C ILE A 125 -29.25 -36.63 -19.44
N SER A 126 -29.95 -37.24 -18.47
CA SER A 126 -29.93 -36.79 -17.08
C SER A 126 -28.55 -36.94 -16.46
N SER A 127 -28.19 -36.05 -15.54
CA SER A 127 -26.87 -36.08 -14.90
C SER A 127 -26.61 -37.35 -14.07
N ASP A 128 -27.67 -37.99 -13.57
CA ASP A 128 -27.61 -39.27 -12.85
C ASP A 128 -27.21 -40.45 -13.74
N ASN A 129 -27.54 -40.37 -15.04
CA ASN A 129 -27.26 -41.41 -16.02
C ASN A 129 -25.95 -41.17 -16.79
N ALA A 130 -25.20 -40.11 -16.47
CA ALA A 130 -23.98 -39.73 -17.16
C ALA A 130 -22.73 -40.45 -16.59
N LYS A 131 -21.72 -40.71 -17.43
CA LYS A 131 -20.44 -41.30 -16.96
C LYS A 131 -19.62 -40.29 -16.16
N ILE A 132 -19.51 -40.55 -14.85
CA ILE A 132 -18.85 -39.66 -13.88
C ILE A 132 -17.34 -39.93 -13.83
N SER A 133 -16.54 -38.87 -13.88
CA SER A 133 -15.10 -38.92 -13.66
C SER A 133 -14.77 -38.24 -12.33
N LYS A 134 -13.90 -38.84 -11.50
CA LYS A 134 -13.55 -38.30 -10.17
C LYS A 134 -12.97 -36.88 -10.30
N GLY A 135 -13.55 -35.91 -9.59
CA GLY A 135 -13.18 -34.49 -9.66
C GLY A 135 -13.80 -33.69 -10.81
N SER A 136 -14.65 -34.32 -11.64
CA SER A 136 -15.41 -33.61 -12.69
C SER A 136 -16.51 -32.72 -12.11
N PHE A 137 -17.06 -31.83 -12.94
CA PHE A 137 -18.14 -30.93 -12.54
C PHE A 137 -19.38 -31.69 -12.04
N ILE A 138 -19.76 -32.78 -12.71
CA ILE A 138 -20.87 -33.66 -12.30
C ILE A 138 -20.59 -34.33 -10.94
N ASP A 139 -19.33 -34.75 -10.70
CA ASP A 139 -18.91 -35.32 -9.40
C ASP A 139 -18.92 -34.28 -8.26
N LYS A 140 -18.65 -33.00 -8.57
CA LYS A 140 -18.73 -31.90 -7.60
C LYS A 140 -20.18 -31.52 -7.28
N PHE A 141 -21.03 -31.51 -8.31
CA PHE A 141 -22.46 -31.28 -8.18
C PHE A 141 -23.09 -32.32 -7.25
N GLN A 142 -22.94 -33.61 -7.54
CA GLN A 142 -23.50 -34.69 -6.70
C GLN A 142 -22.98 -34.72 -5.25
N LYS A 143 -21.83 -34.10 -4.98
CA LYS A 143 -21.27 -33.95 -3.62
C LYS A 143 -21.75 -32.68 -2.91
N GLY A 144 -22.65 -31.90 -3.52
CA GLY A 144 -23.16 -30.64 -3.01
C GLY A 144 -22.09 -29.56 -2.82
N LYS A 145 -21.02 -29.58 -3.62
CA LYS A 145 -19.89 -28.64 -3.49
C LYS A 145 -20.06 -27.36 -4.31
N LEU A 146 -21.10 -27.28 -5.14
CA LEU A 146 -21.37 -26.13 -6.00
C LEU A 146 -22.44 -25.26 -5.34
N GLU A 147 -22.07 -24.03 -4.98
CA GLU A 147 -22.95 -23.11 -4.22
C GLU A 147 -24.13 -22.59 -5.06
N PHE A 148 -23.95 -22.45 -6.38
CA PHE A 148 -24.92 -21.83 -7.29
C PHE A 148 -25.87 -22.83 -7.99
N PHE A 149 -25.74 -24.13 -7.72
CA PHE A 149 -26.55 -25.17 -8.35
C PHE A 149 -27.31 -25.93 -7.27
N ASP A 150 -28.61 -26.12 -7.49
CA ASP A 150 -29.49 -26.81 -6.55
C ASP A 150 -29.33 -28.34 -6.72
N ASN A 151 -29.17 -29.10 -5.63
CA ASN A 151 -29.08 -30.56 -5.75
C ASN A 151 -30.46 -31.23 -5.88
N ASP A 152 -31.54 -30.49 -5.63
CA ASP A 152 -32.92 -30.99 -5.72
C ASP A 152 -33.44 -31.03 -7.17
N GLU A 153 -32.77 -30.33 -8.10
CA GLU A 153 -33.09 -30.32 -9.53
C GLU A 153 -31.97 -30.95 -10.35
N ASP A 154 -32.31 -31.74 -11.39
CA ASP A 154 -31.30 -32.35 -12.27
C ASP A 154 -30.39 -31.27 -12.91
N LEU A 155 -29.07 -31.48 -12.84
CA LEU A 155 -28.09 -30.57 -13.41
C LEU A 155 -28.32 -30.33 -14.91
N SER A 156 -28.79 -31.33 -15.66
CA SER A 156 -29.12 -31.18 -17.08
C SER A 156 -30.23 -30.15 -17.31
N VAL A 157 -31.23 -30.13 -16.44
CA VAL A 157 -32.37 -29.19 -16.49
C VAL A 157 -31.89 -27.77 -16.14
N GLN A 158 -31.12 -27.63 -15.06
CA GLN A 158 -30.54 -26.34 -14.66
C GLN A 158 -29.64 -25.75 -15.75
N LEU A 159 -28.79 -26.57 -16.38
CA LEU A 159 -27.91 -26.13 -17.46
C LEU A 159 -28.69 -25.70 -18.71
N ILE A 160 -29.79 -26.38 -19.06
CA ILE A 160 -30.67 -25.98 -20.17
C ILE A 160 -31.34 -24.63 -19.86
N LYS A 161 -31.88 -24.46 -18.64
CA LYS A 161 -32.52 -23.21 -18.21
C LYS A 161 -31.55 -22.03 -18.27
N LEU A 162 -30.32 -22.21 -17.80
CA LEU A 162 -29.32 -21.16 -17.78
C LEU A 162 -28.73 -20.85 -19.17
N TYR A 163 -28.45 -21.88 -19.98
CA TYR A 163 -27.79 -21.72 -21.27
C TYR A 163 -28.77 -21.31 -22.39
N TRP A 164 -29.93 -21.96 -22.51
CA TRP A 164 -30.94 -21.67 -23.53
C TRP A 164 -32.08 -20.76 -23.02
N GLY A 165 -32.53 -20.94 -21.78
CA GLY A 165 -33.58 -20.10 -21.20
C GLY A 165 -33.14 -18.66 -20.95
N GLU A 166 -31.98 -18.49 -20.31
CA GLU A 166 -31.40 -17.17 -20.01
C GLU A 166 -30.38 -16.69 -21.06
N GLY A 167 -29.98 -17.56 -22.00
CA GLY A 167 -29.03 -17.21 -23.05
C GLY A 167 -27.61 -16.95 -22.55
N PHE A 168 -27.20 -17.50 -21.39
CA PHE A 168 -25.83 -17.33 -20.91
C PHE A 168 -24.83 -18.04 -21.81
N SER A 169 -23.70 -17.37 -22.10
CA SER A 169 -22.59 -18.05 -22.79
C SER A 169 -21.87 -19.00 -21.83
N LEU A 170 -21.21 -20.04 -22.38
CA LEU A 170 -20.39 -20.96 -21.57
C LEU A 170 -19.33 -20.23 -20.73
N ASN A 171 -18.80 -19.11 -21.25
CA ASN A 171 -17.86 -18.25 -20.52
C ASN A 171 -18.50 -17.50 -19.34
N ASP A 172 -19.79 -17.17 -19.44
CA ASP A 172 -20.51 -16.53 -18.34
C ASP A 172 -20.84 -17.58 -17.26
N LEU A 173 -21.24 -18.79 -17.67
CA LEU A 173 -21.50 -19.92 -16.76
C LEU A 173 -20.25 -20.36 -15.98
N LYS A 174 -19.06 -20.18 -16.55
CA LYS A 174 -17.77 -20.45 -15.88
C LYS A 174 -17.63 -19.73 -14.53
N LYS A 175 -18.25 -18.55 -14.37
CA LYS A 175 -18.23 -17.80 -13.10
C LYS A 175 -19.02 -18.50 -11.99
N TYR A 176 -20.09 -19.19 -12.35
CA TYR A 176 -20.96 -19.91 -11.43
C TYR A 176 -20.49 -21.36 -11.21
N ALA A 177 -19.54 -21.83 -12.02
CA ALA A 177 -18.97 -23.17 -12.00
C ALA A 177 -17.54 -23.23 -11.40
N ASP A 178 -17.20 -22.35 -10.45
CA ASP A 178 -15.86 -22.25 -9.83
C ASP A 178 -14.70 -22.16 -10.83
N GLY A 179 -14.93 -21.49 -11.97
CA GLY A 179 -13.92 -21.36 -13.01
C GLY A 179 -13.73 -22.61 -13.88
N GLN A 180 -14.59 -23.63 -13.80
CA GLN A 180 -14.54 -24.81 -14.67
C GLN A 180 -15.21 -24.55 -16.02
N ASP A 181 -14.64 -25.09 -17.10
CA ASP A 181 -15.24 -25.06 -18.43
C ASP A 181 -16.35 -26.11 -18.54
N LEU A 182 -17.55 -25.67 -18.89
CA LEU A 182 -18.74 -26.52 -18.98
C LEU A 182 -18.94 -27.15 -20.35
N TYR A 183 -18.12 -26.83 -21.36
CA TYR A 183 -18.27 -27.39 -22.71
C TYR A 183 -18.27 -28.92 -22.73
N TYR A 184 -17.33 -29.53 -21.99
CA TYR A 184 -17.24 -30.98 -21.88
C TYR A 184 -18.41 -31.59 -21.09
N THR A 185 -18.92 -30.87 -20.09
CA THR A 185 -20.13 -31.25 -19.34
C THR A 185 -21.36 -31.25 -20.25
N MET A 186 -21.57 -30.18 -21.03
CA MET A 186 -22.67 -30.10 -22.02
C MET A 186 -22.61 -31.25 -23.02
N THR A 187 -21.40 -31.55 -23.54
CA THR A 187 -21.18 -32.64 -24.49
C THR A 187 -21.50 -34.01 -23.88
N LYS A 188 -21.11 -34.24 -22.62
CA LYS A 188 -21.41 -35.49 -21.88
C LYS A 188 -22.89 -35.70 -21.63
N LEU A 189 -23.62 -34.63 -21.34
CA LEU A 189 -25.07 -34.63 -21.13
C LEU A 189 -25.86 -34.58 -22.46
N GLN A 190 -25.15 -34.52 -23.60
CA GLN A 190 -25.74 -34.37 -24.93
C GLN A 190 -26.64 -33.13 -25.06
N ILE A 191 -26.32 -32.07 -24.33
CA ILE A 191 -27.02 -30.79 -24.45
C ILE A 191 -26.53 -30.08 -25.73
N PRO A 192 -27.43 -29.75 -26.67
CA PRO A 192 -27.04 -29.06 -27.90
C PRO A 192 -26.48 -27.67 -27.59
N THR A 193 -25.34 -27.35 -28.18
CA THR A 193 -24.74 -26.02 -28.07
C THR A 193 -25.17 -25.14 -29.24
N ALA A 194 -25.52 -23.88 -28.97
CA ALA A 194 -25.80 -22.92 -30.01
C ALA A 194 -24.58 -22.70 -30.92
N ASN A 195 -24.82 -22.34 -32.19
CA ASN A 195 -23.76 -21.94 -33.09
C ASN A 195 -22.94 -20.81 -32.45
N ARG A 196 -21.60 -20.91 -32.54
CA ARG A 196 -20.67 -19.95 -31.95
C ARG A 196 -20.97 -18.52 -32.39
N ASP A 197 -21.25 -18.30 -33.67
CA ASP A 197 -21.53 -16.97 -34.21
C ASP A 197 -22.84 -16.40 -33.65
N TYR A 198 -23.89 -17.23 -33.57
CA TYR A 198 -25.15 -16.83 -32.95
C TYR A 198 -25.02 -16.53 -31.45
N GLY A 199 -24.27 -17.33 -30.71
CA GLY A 199 -23.98 -17.06 -29.29
C GLY A 199 -23.24 -15.73 -29.07
N HIS A 200 -22.30 -15.38 -29.96
CA HIS A 200 -21.66 -14.06 -29.93
C HIS A 200 -22.67 -12.93 -30.19
N VAL A 201 -23.53 -13.08 -31.20
CA VAL A 201 -24.54 -12.07 -31.54
C VAL A 201 -25.57 -11.89 -30.42
N LEU A 202 -26.02 -12.98 -29.80
CA LEU A 202 -26.90 -12.92 -28.62
C LEU A 202 -26.27 -12.10 -27.50
N LYS A 203 -24.99 -12.36 -27.18
CA LYS A 203 -24.26 -11.62 -26.16
C LYS A 203 -24.12 -10.12 -26.48
N PHE A 204 -23.93 -9.76 -27.76
CA PHE A 204 -23.90 -8.36 -28.20
C PHE A 204 -25.28 -7.72 -28.33
N SER A 205 -26.37 -8.48 -28.21
CA SER A 205 -27.74 -7.94 -28.17
C SER A 205 -28.24 -7.68 -26.74
N ASP A 206 -27.45 -8.05 -25.73
CA ASP A 206 -27.72 -7.77 -24.32
C ASP A 206 -27.35 -6.31 -23.94
N PRO A 207 -28.33 -5.50 -23.48
CA PRO A 207 -28.09 -4.14 -23.02
C PRO A 207 -27.02 -4.05 -21.91
N GLU A 208 -27.10 -4.90 -20.89
CA GLU A 208 -26.21 -4.81 -19.73
C GLU A 208 -24.77 -5.16 -20.10
N TYR A 209 -24.60 -6.18 -20.95
CA TYR A 209 -23.29 -6.55 -21.48
C TYR A 209 -22.68 -5.41 -22.31
N ASN A 210 -23.46 -4.76 -23.16
CA ASN A 210 -23.00 -3.65 -23.99
C ASN A 210 -22.60 -2.43 -23.18
N GLU A 211 -23.38 -2.08 -22.16
CA GLU A 211 -23.05 -0.97 -21.26
C GLU A 211 -21.72 -1.23 -20.55
N ARG A 212 -21.54 -2.43 -20.00
CA ARG A 212 -20.28 -2.83 -19.36
C ARG A 212 -19.10 -2.81 -20.33
N LEU A 213 -19.26 -3.38 -21.52
CA LEU A 213 -18.21 -3.40 -22.55
C LEU A 213 -17.86 -1.98 -23.01
N THR A 214 -18.86 -1.14 -23.24
CA THR A 214 -18.68 0.27 -23.65
C THR A 214 -17.94 1.03 -22.57
N ARG A 215 -18.31 0.85 -21.30
CA ARG A 215 -17.60 1.44 -20.16
C ARG A 215 -16.14 0.99 -20.08
N GLU A 216 -15.87 -0.31 -20.19
CA GLU A 216 -14.50 -0.83 -20.13
C GLU A 216 -13.63 -0.32 -21.29
N MET A 217 -14.19 -0.28 -22.50
CA MET A 217 -13.49 0.21 -23.69
C MET A 217 -13.25 1.72 -23.65
N THR A 218 -14.22 2.49 -23.15
CA THR A 218 -14.06 3.94 -22.94
C THR A 218 -12.99 4.22 -21.88
N GLU A 219 -12.99 3.50 -20.76
CA GLU A 219 -11.94 3.60 -19.73
C GLU A 219 -10.55 3.25 -20.28
N LYS A 220 -10.43 2.14 -21.03
CA LYS A 220 -9.17 1.75 -21.69
C LYS A 220 -8.68 2.80 -22.68
N ARG A 221 -9.60 3.41 -23.44
CA ARG A 221 -9.26 4.45 -24.41
C ARG A 221 -8.86 5.76 -23.73
N LEU A 222 -9.55 6.18 -22.67
CA LEU A 222 -9.17 7.33 -21.86
C LEU A 222 -7.78 7.13 -21.26
N ALA A 223 -7.49 5.94 -20.72
CA ALA A 223 -6.15 5.60 -20.23
C ALA A 223 -5.09 5.63 -21.35
N ALA A 224 -5.42 5.15 -22.56
CA ALA A 224 -4.51 5.20 -23.70
C ALA A 224 -4.27 6.63 -24.21
N LEU A 225 -5.29 7.48 -24.22
CA LEU A 225 -5.16 8.90 -24.55
C LEU A 225 -4.33 9.65 -23.51
N ASP A 226 -4.58 9.39 -22.22
CA ASP A 226 -3.80 9.98 -21.13
C ASP A 226 -2.33 9.52 -21.17
N LYS A 227 -2.07 8.25 -21.50
CA LYS A 227 -0.71 7.75 -21.79
C LYS A 227 -0.04 8.51 -22.93
N LYS A 228 -0.75 8.70 -24.05
CA LYS A 228 -0.23 9.44 -25.20
C LYS A 228 0.05 10.90 -24.88
N ALA A 229 -0.83 11.56 -24.11
CA ALA A 229 -0.63 12.93 -23.65
C ALA A 229 0.63 13.05 -22.77
N GLN A 230 0.78 12.17 -21.78
CA GLN A 230 1.98 12.14 -20.93
C GLN A 230 3.27 11.89 -21.73
N MET A 231 3.22 11.02 -22.75
CA MET A 231 4.35 10.82 -23.67
C MET A 231 4.66 12.08 -24.50
N GLN A 232 3.65 12.80 -24.96
CA GLN A 232 3.81 14.05 -25.71
C GLN A 232 4.39 15.18 -24.83
N ASP A 233 3.97 15.26 -23.57
CA ASP A 233 4.51 16.18 -22.56
C ASP A 233 5.96 15.82 -22.14
N GLY A 234 6.47 14.69 -22.63
CA GLY A 234 7.81 14.21 -22.30
C GLY A 234 7.92 13.67 -20.88
N GLU A 235 6.80 13.25 -20.27
CA GLU A 235 6.81 12.58 -18.98
C GLU A 235 7.43 11.18 -19.12
N PRO A 236 8.35 10.81 -18.23
CA PRO A 236 9.12 9.57 -18.36
C PRO A 236 8.30 8.31 -18.11
N ILE A 237 7.27 8.41 -17.26
CA ILE A 237 6.49 7.28 -16.76
C ILE A 237 5.04 7.68 -16.68
N TYR A 238 4.17 6.74 -17.06
CA TYR A 238 2.74 6.92 -16.94
C TYR A 238 2.27 6.91 -15.48
N ILE A 239 1.81 8.05 -14.98
CA ILE A 239 1.15 8.18 -13.69
C ILE A 239 -0.36 8.24 -13.92
N LYS A 240 -1.07 7.17 -13.56
CA LYS A 240 -2.53 7.08 -13.70
C LYS A 240 -3.21 8.09 -12.79
N ARG A 241 -4.25 8.76 -13.28
CA ARG A 241 -5.13 9.61 -12.46
C ARG A 241 -6.01 8.76 -11.52
N GLY A 242 -6.19 9.21 -10.28
CA GLY A 242 -7.03 8.55 -9.27
C GLY A 242 -6.21 7.75 -8.24
N PRO A 243 -6.88 7.05 -7.31
CA PRO A 243 -6.19 6.31 -6.25
C PRO A 243 -5.33 5.19 -6.83
N LEU A 244 -4.04 5.21 -6.48
CA LEU A 244 -3.07 4.21 -6.91
C LEU A 244 -3.01 3.07 -5.90
N SER A 245 -3.05 1.82 -6.38
CA SER A 245 -2.75 0.67 -5.52
C SER A 245 -1.28 0.68 -5.08
N ALA A 246 -0.94 -0.03 -4.00
CA ALA A 246 0.44 -0.13 -3.50
C ALA A 246 1.42 -0.60 -4.59
N GLU A 247 1.06 -1.61 -5.38
CA GLU A 247 1.88 -2.12 -6.49
C GLU A 247 2.10 -1.07 -7.58
N HIS A 248 1.06 -0.31 -7.94
CA HIS A 248 1.19 0.75 -8.93
C HIS A 248 2.08 1.88 -8.43
N ARG A 249 1.95 2.29 -7.16
CA ARG A 249 2.83 3.29 -6.54
C ARG A 249 4.28 2.85 -6.56
N GLN A 250 4.55 1.58 -6.24
CA GLN A 250 5.91 1.04 -6.26
C GLN A 250 6.49 1.03 -7.67
N LYS A 251 5.74 0.55 -8.68
CA LYS A 251 6.21 0.56 -10.08
C LYS A 251 6.50 1.98 -10.59
N ILE A 252 5.66 2.94 -10.25
CA ILE A 252 5.87 4.36 -10.59
C ILE A 252 7.14 4.87 -9.91
N SER A 253 7.30 4.62 -8.62
CA SER A 253 8.48 5.04 -7.83
C SER A 253 9.78 4.44 -8.38
N GLU A 254 9.81 3.15 -8.69
CA GLU A 254 10.97 2.46 -9.28
C GLU A 254 11.32 3.00 -10.67
N GLY A 255 10.30 3.27 -11.49
CA GLY A 255 10.49 3.95 -12.76
C GLY A 255 11.14 5.32 -12.56
N LEU A 256 10.58 6.15 -11.66
CA LEU A 256 11.02 7.53 -11.48
C LEU A 256 12.45 7.56 -10.96
N LYS A 257 12.78 6.65 -10.05
CA LYS A 257 14.15 6.42 -9.57
C LYS A 257 15.12 6.12 -10.71
N LYS A 258 14.81 5.16 -11.59
CA LYS A 258 15.66 4.86 -12.77
C LYS A 258 15.80 6.07 -13.70
N PHE A 259 14.70 6.79 -13.94
CA PHE A 259 14.72 7.97 -14.78
C PHE A 259 15.61 9.07 -14.23
N TYR A 260 15.49 9.39 -12.93
CA TYR A 260 16.30 10.41 -12.27
C TYR A 260 17.76 9.99 -12.03
N GLN A 261 18.06 8.69 -11.95
CA GLN A 261 19.44 8.20 -11.97
C GLN A 261 20.11 8.54 -13.31
N GLN A 262 19.41 8.29 -14.42
CA GLN A 262 19.91 8.54 -15.77
C GLN A 262 19.88 10.04 -16.15
N ASN A 263 18.94 10.80 -15.58
CA ASN A 263 18.69 12.21 -15.90
C ASN A 263 18.49 13.02 -14.61
N PRO A 264 19.54 13.24 -13.80
CA PRO A 264 19.43 13.90 -12.50
C PRO A 264 18.93 15.33 -12.58
N GLU A 265 19.19 16.03 -13.69
CA GLU A 265 18.71 17.39 -13.94
C GLU A 265 17.19 17.47 -14.01
N ARG A 266 16.53 16.37 -14.40
CA ARG A 266 15.07 16.29 -14.54
C ARG A 266 14.35 16.26 -13.20
N ILE A 267 15.06 16.05 -12.08
CA ILE A 267 14.52 16.19 -10.73
C ILE A 267 14.00 17.63 -10.50
N TYR A 268 14.63 18.62 -11.12
CA TYR A 268 14.23 20.02 -11.01
C TYR A 268 13.17 20.44 -12.05
N ASP A 269 12.87 19.57 -13.02
CA ASP A 269 11.87 19.76 -14.09
C ASP A 269 10.72 18.77 -13.94
N MET A 270 10.29 18.54 -12.68
CA MET A 270 9.19 17.63 -12.38
C MET A 270 7.86 18.18 -12.91
N SER A 271 7.09 17.30 -13.57
CA SER A 271 5.73 17.64 -13.96
C SER A 271 4.83 17.81 -12.73
N GLU A 272 3.73 18.56 -12.87
CA GLU A 272 2.77 18.72 -11.75
C GLU A 272 2.20 17.37 -11.29
N ARG A 273 2.08 16.38 -12.18
CA ARG A 273 1.65 15.02 -11.83
C ARG A 273 2.69 14.29 -10.98
N GLN A 274 3.98 14.45 -11.28
CA GLN A 274 5.06 13.90 -10.47
C GLN A 274 5.12 14.55 -9.09
N LYS A 275 4.97 15.88 -9.02
CA LYS A 275 4.88 16.60 -7.74
C LYS A 275 3.70 16.10 -6.91
N GLU A 276 2.54 15.95 -7.54
CA GLU A 276 1.34 15.45 -6.88
C GLU A 276 1.51 13.99 -6.39
N PHE A 277 2.18 13.13 -7.17
CA PHE A 277 2.55 11.79 -6.74
C PHE A 277 3.39 11.82 -5.46
N TYR A 278 4.40 12.69 -5.36
CA TYR A 278 5.22 12.77 -4.14
C TYR A 278 4.46 13.41 -2.95
N ARG A 279 3.57 14.38 -3.20
CA ARG A 279 2.70 14.94 -2.15
C ARG A 279 1.75 13.90 -1.55
N GLN A 280 1.23 13.00 -2.39
CA GLN A 280 0.35 11.92 -1.95
C GLN A 280 1.09 10.72 -1.34
N ASN A 281 2.42 10.67 -1.45
CA ASN A 281 3.27 9.57 -0.97
C ASN A 281 4.50 10.13 -0.23
N PRO A 282 4.31 10.63 1.01
CA PRO A 282 5.35 11.34 1.76
C PRO A 282 6.61 10.49 1.98
N GLU A 283 6.48 9.18 2.16
CA GLU A 283 7.62 8.27 2.33
C GLU A 283 8.54 8.25 1.09
N LYS A 284 7.96 8.38 -0.12
CA LYS A 284 8.72 8.47 -1.38
C LYS A 284 9.34 9.83 -1.58
N SER A 285 8.69 10.88 -1.10
CA SER A 285 9.25 12.23 -1.08
C SER A 285 10.48 12.32 -0.16
N GLU A 286 10.40 11.71 1.01
CA GLU A 286 11.51 11.62 1.97
C GLU A 286 12.71 10.85 1.38
N GLU A 287 12.48 9.69 0.74
CA GLU A 287 13.54 8.93 0.06
C GLU A 287 14.25 9.82 -0.98
N LEU A 288 13.50 10.56 -1.81
CA LEU A 288 14.06 11.46 -2.82
C LEU A 288 14.87 12.60 -2.18
N THR A 289 14.38 13.19 -1.09
CA THR A 289 15.07 14.28 -0.38
C THR A 289 16.38 13.81 0.24
N LEU A 290 16.39 12.63 0.85
CA LEU A 290 17.62 12.02 1.40
C LEU A 290 18.66 11.78 0.31
N VAL A 291 18.23 11.31 -0.87
CA VAL A 291 19.11 11.10 -2.01
C VAL A 291 19.68 12.42 -2.50
N LEU A 292 18.85 13.44 -2.65
CA LEU A 292 19.29 14.76 -3.12
C LEU A 292 20.31 15.37 -2.15
N ASN A 293 20.01 15.34 -0.84
CA ASN A 293 20.90 15.84 0.20
C ASN A 293 22.24 15.11 0.19
N LYS A 294 22.21 13.78 0.04
CA LYS A 294 23.45 13.00 -0.06
C LYS A 294 24.22 13.33 -1.34
N ALA A 295 23.54 13.48 -2.48
CA ALA A 295 24.16 13.82 -3.76
C ALA A 295 24.85 15.21 -3.74
N TRP A 296 24.26 16.18 -3.06
CA TRP A 296 24.83 17.52 -2.88
C TRP A 296 25.99 17.59 -1.90
N ASN A 297 26.18 16.57 -1.06
CA ASN A 297 27.25 16.51 -0.07
C ASN A 297 28.42 15.59 -0.48
N ILE A 298 28.43 15.09 -1.72
CA ILE A 298 29.55 14.34 -2.29
C ILE A 298 30.64 15.30 -2.79
N PHE A 299 31.91 14.89 -2.64
CA PHE A 299 33.07 15.65 -3.09
C PHE A 299 32.95 16.08 -4.56
N GLY A 300 33.11 17.39 -4.83
CA GLY A 300 32.96 18.00 -6.15
C GLY A 300 31.59 18.63 -6.40
N ALA A 301 30.58 18.37 -5.57
CA ALA A 301 29.29 19.03 -5.66
C ALA A 301 29.38 20.55 -5.41
N ASP A 302 30.32 21.01 -4.56
CA ASP A 302 30.50 22.45 -4.26
C ASP A 302 30.84 23.28 -5.50
N ARG A 303 31.62 22.71 -6.44
CA ARG A 303 31.91 23.38 -7.71
C ARG A 303 30.64 23.56 -8.55
N ILE A 304 29.73 22.58 -8.50
CA ILE A 304 28.43 22.63 -9.17
C ILE A 304 27.54 23.66 -8.49
N LYS A 305 27.44 23.64 -7.15
CA LYS A 305 26.68 24.62 -6.36
C LYS A 305 27.13 26.05 -6.68
N ALA A 306 28.44 26.31 -6.66
CA ALA A 306 29.00 27.63 -6.96
C ALA A 306 28.68 28.09 -8.39
N ALA A 307 28.83 27.21 -9.39
CA ALA A 307 28.49 27.51 -10.77
C ALA A 307 26.98 27.79 -10.95
N MET A 308 26.14 27.01 -10.29
CA MET A 308 24.68 27.14 -10.33
C MET A 308 24.22 28.44 -9.65
N SER A 309 24.75 28.77 -8.46
CA SER A 309 24.45 30.04 -7.79
C SER A 309 24.90 31.25 -8.61
N LYS A 310 26.07 31.19 -9.28
CA LYS A 310 26.54 32.26 -10.18
C LYS A 310 25.61 32.45 -11.38
N PHE A 311 25.15 31.34 -11.98
CA PHE A 311 24.19 31.36 -13.09
C PHE A 311 22.83 31.93 -12.66
N MET A 312 22.31 31.51 -11.51
CA MET A 312 21.02 31.99 -11.01
C MET A 312 21.07 33.49 -10.67
N LYS A 313 22.19 33.97 -10.09
CA LYS A 313 22.41 35.40 -9.84
C LYS A 313 22.46 36.21 -11.14
N SER A 314 23.12 35.73 -12.19
CA SER A 314 23.17 36.44 -13.48
C SER A 314 21.81 36.52 -14.19
N LYS A 315 20.86 35.68 -13.79
CA LYS A 315 19.48 35.66 -14.28
C LYS A 315 18.48 36.36 -13.33
N GLY A 316 18.95 37.04 -12.29
CA GLY A 316 18.14 37.87 -11.40
C GLY A 316 17.61 37.20 -10.12
N VAL A 317 17.99 35.95 -9.84
CA VAL A 317 17.58 35.24 -8.61
C VAL A 317 18.55 35.59 -7.48
N LYS A 318 18.10 36.41 -6.51
CA LYS A 318 18.96 36.92 -5.41
C LYS A 318 19.33 35.88 -4.36
N SER A 319 18.41 34.96 -4.02
CA SER A 319 18.67 33.82 -3.13
C SER A 319 18.28 32.52 -3.83
N PHE A 320 19.25 31.64 -4.02
CA PHE A 320 19.04 30.32 -4.58
C PHE A 320 19.75 29.29 -3.73
N ASP A 321 18.99 28.31 -3.25
CA ASP A 321 19.48 27.18 -2.50
C ASP A 321 19.40 25.92 -3.38
N PRO A 322 20.55 25.31 -3.75
CA PRO A 322 20.59 24.09 -4.55
C PRO A 322 20.00 22.86 -3.83
N GLU A 323 19.97 22.87 -2.51
CA GLU A 323 19.51 21.75 -1.66
C GLU A 323 18.01 21.79 -1.36
N ARG A 324 17.33 22.87 -1.79
CA ARG A 324 15.88 23.01 -1.61
C ARG A 324 15.13 21.83 -2.25
N ASN A 325 14.09 21.35 -1.55
CA ASN A 325 13.22 20.29 -2.06
C ASN A 325 12.66 20.67 -3.46
N PRO A 326 12.96 19.89 -4.51
CA PRO A 326 12.55 20.19 -5.88
C PRO A 326 11.02 20.17 -6.09
N ILE A 327 10.27 19.51 -5.19
CA ILE A 327 8.80 19.45 -5.24
C ILE A 327 8.18 20.85 -5.05
N ASP A 328 8.80 21.69 -4.21
CA ASP A 328 8.30 23.03 -3.86
C ASP A 328 8.94 24.15 -4.70
N MET A 329 9.60 23.78 -5.80
CA MET A 329 10.30 24.74 -6.65
C MET A 329 9.34 25.47 -7.60
N PRO A 330 9.42 26.81 -7.69
CA PRO A 330 8.64 27.60 -8.66
C PRO A 330 8.99 27.24 -10.11
N LYS A 331 7.99 27.31 -11.01
CA LYS A 331 8.15 26.99 -12.44
C LYS A 331 9.22 27.84 -13.14
N GLU A 332 9.38 29.10 -12.73
CA GLU A 332 10.41 29.99 -13.29
C GLU A 332 11.83 29.55 -12.94
N GLN A 333 12.06 29.14 -11.69
CA GLN A 333 13.37 28.64 -11.24
C GLN A 333 13.68 27.29 -11.90
N SER A 334 12.69 26.43 -12.04
CA SER A 334 12.80 25.15 -12.75
C SER A 334 13.26 25.34 -14.22
N LYS A 335 12.68 26.30 -14.95
CA LYS A 335 13.11 26.65 -16.32
C LYS A 335 14.55 27.13 -16.39
N LEU A 336 15.00 27.97 -15.45
CA LEU A 336 16.39 28.43 -15.40
C LEU A 336 17.36 27.29 -15.10
N LEU A 337 17.02 26.37 -14.21
CA LEU A 337 17.83 25.19 -13.94
C LEU A 337 17.94 24.29 -15.16
N LYS A 338 16.85 24.08 -15.90
CA LYS A 338 16.88 23.34 -17.17
C LYS A 338 17.89 23.96 -18.16
N GLN A 339 17.94 25.29 -18.24
CA GLN A 339 18.93 25.99 -19.07
C GLN A 339 20.37 25.82 -18.53
N PHE A 340 20.57 25.89 -17.22
CA PHE A 340 21.87 25.67 -16.59
C PHE A 340 22.43 24.28 -16.91
N TRP A 341 21.63 23.24 -16.71
CA TRP A 341 22.04 21.86 -16.97
C TRP A 341 22.26 21.56 -18.45
N GLY A 342 21.49 22.20 -19.35
CA GLY A 342 21.68 22.10 -20.79
C GLY A 342 22.95 22.78 -21.29
N THR A 343 23.36 23.88 -20.65
CA THR A 343 24.58 24.63 -21.02
C THR A 343 25.85 24.09 -20.36
N ASN A 344 25.74 23.43 -19.21
CA ASN A 344 26.86 22.91 -18.43
C ASN A 344 26.88 21.38 -18.41
N GLU A 345 27.24 20.76 -19.54
CA GLU A 345 27.24 19.30 -19.66
C GLU A 345 28.16 18.61 -18.64
N TRP A 346 29.30 19.24 -18.32
CA TRP A 346 30.22 18.76 -17.29
C TRP A 346 29.56 18.66 -15.92
N ALA A 347 28.74 19.66 -15.54
CA ALA A 347 28.05 19.70 -14.27
C ALA A 347 26.98 18.60 -14.22
N ARG A 348 26.23 18.44 -15.32
CA ARG A 348 25.22 17.38 -15.47
C ARG A 348 25.82 15.98 -15.31
N LYS A 349 26.92 15.69 -16.03
CA LYS A 349 27.63 14.40 -15.95
C LYS A 349 28.19 14.14 -14.54
N SER A 350 28.76 15.17 -13.90
CA SER A 350 29.28 15.04 -12.53
C SER A 350 28.16 14.80 -11.52
N PHE A 351 27.05 15.54 -11.61
CA PHE A 351 25.93 15.38 -10.69
C PHE A 351 25.19 14.04 -10.88
N SER A 352 25.15 13.50 -12.10
CA SER A 352 24.60 12.16 -12.38
C SER A 352 25.36 11.07 -11.62
N LYS A 353 26.70 11.12 -11.63
CA LYS A 353 27.52 10.20 -10.83
C LYS A 353 27.25 10.33 -9.32
N ASN A 354 27.10 11.57 -8.84
CA ASN A 354 26.75 11.82 -7.44
C ASN A 354 25.37 11.25 -7.08
N MET A 355 24.38 11.43 -7.95
CA MET A 355 23.03 10.90 -7.78
C MET A 355 23.00 9.36 -7.80
N GLU A 356 23.71 8.71 -8.72
CA GLU A 356 23.82 7.26 -8.78
C GLU A 356 24.42 6.69 -7.48
N PHE A 357 25.52 7.28 -7.01
CA PHE A 357 26.12 6.91 -5.72
C PHE A 357 25.16 7.16 -4.56
N ALA A 358 24.50 8.31 -4.52
CA ALA A 358 23.55 8.67 -3.48
C ALA A 358 22.36 7.70 -3.44
N TRP A 359 21.79 7.33 -4.58
CA TRP A 359 20.71 6.33 -4.65
C TRP A 359 21.13 4.96 -4.12
N LYS A 360 22.35 4.50 -4.45
CA LYS A 360 22.89 3.25 -3.91
C LYS A 360 23.04 3.33 -2.39
N LYS A 361 23.63 4.42 -1.90
CA LYS A 361 23.87 4.61 -0.47
C LYS A 361 22.58 4.80 0.33
N VAL A 362 21.62 5.57 -0.17
CA VAL A 362 20.33 5.73 0.51
C VAL A 362 19.58 4.40 0.52
N LYS A 363 19.67 3.57 -0.53
CA LYS A 363 19.10 2.22 -0.47
C LYS A 363 19.71 1.38 0.66
N GLU A 364 21.04 1.38 0.78
CA GLU A 364 21.75 0.72 1.89
C GLU A 364 21.29 1.29 3.26
N ASP A 365 21.12 2.61 3.38
CA ASP A 365 20.67 3.27 4.62
C ASP A 365 19.19 3.01 4.93
N MET A 366 18.32 2.93 3.93
CA MET A 366 16.89 2.59 4.08
C MET A 366 16.69 1.17 4.59
N ASP A 367 17.58 0.26 4.21
CA ASP A 367 17.59 -1.12 4.65
C ASP A 367 18.41 -1.32 5.94
N LYS A 368 19.08 -0.27 6.44
CA LYS A 368 19.84 -0.31 7.69
C LYS A 368 18.90 -0.47 8.88
N PHE A 369 19.19 -1.49 9.66
CA PHE A 369 18.54 -1.75 10.95
C PHE A 369 19.60 -1.84 12.04
N TYR A 370 19.15 -1.62 13.26
CA TYR A 370 19.93 -1.73 14.47
C TYR A 370 19.32 -2.82 15.34
N ILE A 371 20.18 -3.61 15.98
CA ILE A 371 19.78 -4.51 17.05
C ILE A 371 19.99 -3.76 18.36
N ILE A 372 18.92 -3.55 19.10
CA ILE A 372 18.91 -2.74 20.31
C ILE A 372 18.48 -3.61 21.48
N ASP A 373 19.28 -3.55 22.54
CA ASP A 373 18.96 -4.15 23.82
C ASP A 373 18.84 -3.04 24.86
N ILE A 374 17.64 -2.87 25.41
CA ILE A 374 17.35 -1.91 26.49
C ILE A 374 17.29 -2.58 27.86
N THR A 375 17.72 -3.84 27.97
CA THR A 375 17.66 -4.63 29.21
C THR A 375 19.08 -4.95 29.67
N PRO A 376 19.44 -4.76 30.96
CA PRO A 376 20.77 -5.10 31.45
C PRO A 376 21.08 -6.60 31.34
N GLU A 377 22.34 -6.96 31.05
CA GLU A 377 22.74 -8.36 30.91
C GLU A 377 22.54 -9.17 32.20
N GLY A 378 22.88 -8.57 33.35
CA GLY A 378 22.69 -9.21 34.66
C GLY A 378 21.21 -9.47 35.00
N PHE A 379 20.28 -8.66 34.50
CA PHE A 379 18.85 -8.91 34.63
C PHE A 379 18.42 -10.10 33.77
N LYS A 380 18.84 -10.14 32.49
CA LYS A 380 18.50 -11.22 31.56
C LYS A 380 18.96 -12.58 32.05
N GLN A 381 20.18 -12.68 32.57
CA GLN A 381 20.72 -13.93 33.12
C GLN A 381 19.82 -14.50 34.23
N LYS A 382 19.38 -13.64 35.15
CA LYS A 382 18.49 -14.04 36.25
C LYS A 382 17.09 -14.39 35.75
N PHE A 383 16.56 -13.62 34.81
CA PHE A 383 15.27 -13.89 34.19
C PHE A 383 15.25 -15.27 33.53
N TYR A 384 16.27 -15.58 32.70
CA TYR A 384 16.36 -16.90 32.05
C TYR A 384 16.63 -18.04 33.03
N GLN A 385 17.37 -17.78 34.12
CA GLN A 385 17.55 -18.77 35.19
C GLN A 385 16.22 -19.07 35.89
N TRP A 386 15.46 -18.04 36.26
CA TRP A 386 14.13 -18.19 36.83
C TRP A 386 13.16 -18.92 35.89
N ALA A 387 13.19 -18.59 34.59
CA ALA A 387 12.37 -19.27 33.59
C ALA A 387 12.68 -20.78 33.51
N LYS A 388 13.96 -21.16 33.59
CA LYS A 388 14.39 -22.56 33.68
C LYS A 388 13.92 -23.23 34.96
N GLU A 389 14.02 -22.56 36.11
CA GLU A 389 13.49 -23.06 37.40
C GLU A 389 11.98 -23.36 37.32
N LYS A 390 11.24 -22.59 36.50
CA LYS A 390 9.78 -22.74 36.30
C LYS A 390 9.39 -23.66 35.14
N ASN A 391 10.36 -24.30 34.47
CA ASN A 391 10.13 -25.11 33.26
C ASN A 391 9.39 -24.34 32.14
N LEU A 392 9.65 -23.04 31.99
CA LEU A 392 9.11 -22.22 30.90
C LEU A 392 10.00 -22.36 29.66
N ASN A 393 9.40 -22.70 28.51
CA ASN A 393 10.12 -22.75 27.24
C ASN A 393 10.19 -21.35 26.61
N LEU A 394 11.31 -20.65 26.84
CA LEU A 394 11.58 -19.31 26.30
C LEU A 394 12.71 -19.28 25.27
N ASP A 395 13.12 -20.43 24.71
CA ASP A 395 14.29 -20.55 23.84
C ASP A 395 14.20 -19.69 22.55
N ASN A 396 12.97 -19.33 22.16
CA ASN A 396 12.69 -18.50 20.97
C ASN A 396 12.49 -17.00 21.29
N LEU A 397 12.61 -16.58 22.56
CA LEU A 397 12.45 -15.19 22.97
C LEU A 397 13.80 -14.53 23.24
N ASP A 398 13.95 -13.29 22.76
CA ASP A 398 15.13 -12.47 22.99
C ASP A 398 14.73 -11.03 23.33
N PHE A 399 15.48 -10.39 24.22
CA PHE A 399 15.32 -8.98 24.59
C PHE A 399 15.84 -8.02 23.52
N ASN A 400 16.48 -8.55 22.47
CA ASN A 400 16.91 -7.78 21.31
C ASN A 400 15.73 -7.31 20.45
N PHE A 401 15.70 -6.01 20.15
CA PHE A 401 14.76 -5.38 19.24
C PHE A 401 15.46 -5.03 17.94
N LYS A 402 14.86 -5.41 16.82
CA LYS A 402 15.30 -5.00 15.48
C LYS A 402 14.57 -3.73 15.08
N ILE A 403 15.30 -2.61 15.03
CA ILE A 403 14.75 -1.30 14.69
C ILE A 403 15.34 -0.81 13.37
N TYR A 404 14.48 -0.57 12.39
CA TYR A 404 14.85 0.02 11.10
C TYR A 404 14.92 1.54 11.20
N LYS A 405 15.95 2.14 10.59
CA LYS A 405 16.18 3.59 10.62
C LYS A 405 15.03 4.39 10.00
N HIS A 406 14.46 3.86 8.91
CA HIS A 406 13.44 4.56 8.10
C HIS A 406 12.16 3.74 7.84
N LYS A 407 12.18 2.42 8.06
CA LYS A 407 11.05 1.49 7.80
C LYS A 407 10.46 0.95 9.11
N HIS A 408 9.90 1.84 9.92
CA HIS A 408 9.45 1.50 11.27
C HIS A 408 8.35 0.42 11.31
N GLU A 409 7.62 0.23 10.22
CA GLU A 409 6.66 -0.86 10.02
C GLU A 409 7.29 -2.26 10.03
N LEU A 410 8.59 -2.36 9.76
CA LEU A 410 9.35 -3.62 9.82
C LEU A 410 10.03 -3.85 11.19
N ASN A 411 9.85 -2.93 12.14
CA ASN A 411 10.40 -3.08 13.49
C ASN A 411 9.84 -4.36 14.12
N SER A 412 10.70 -5.14 14.77
CA SER A 412 10.34 -6.42 15.37
C SER A 412 11.10 -6.66 16.67
N GLY A 413 10.55 -7.52 17.53
CA GLY A 413 11.15 -7.92 18.80
C GLY A 413 10.15 -8.63 19.69
N ASN A 414 10.64 -9.33 20.70
CA ASN A 414 9.81 -10.19 21.54
C ASN A 414 9.27 -9.48 22.80
N GLY A 415 9.38 -8.14 22.86
CA GLY A 415 9.03 -7.35 24.05
C GLY A 415 7.62 -7.62 24.58
N ALA A 416 6.61 -7.72 23.69
CA ALA A 416 5.24 -8.00 24.13
C ALA A 416 5.06 -9.39 24.75
N GLU A 417 5.77 -10.40 24.24
CA GLU A 417 5.76 -11.77 24.79
C GLU A 417 6.55 -11.85 26.09
N LEU A 418 7.73 -11.21 26.15
CA LEU A 418 8.55 -11.15 27.36
C LEU A 418 7.82 -10.42 28.50
N SER A 419 7.12 -9.34 28.21
CA SER A 419 6.32 -8.58 29.19
C SER A 419 5.21 -9.38 29.87
N LYS A 420 4.79 -10.53 29.33
CA LYS A 420 3.85 -11.44 30.02
C LYS A 420 4.49 -12.12 31.22
N TYR A 421 5.81 -12.32 31.20
CA TYR A 421 6.57 -13.03 32.22
C TYR A 421 7.35 -12.10 33.14
N THR A 422 7.77 -10.92 32.64
CA THR A 422 8.60 -9.96 33.41
C THR A 422 8.00 -9.57 34.77
N PRO A 423 6.69 -9.27 34.91
CA PRO A 423 6.10 -8.94 36.21
C PRO A 423 6.16 -10.11 37.20
N ALA A 424 5.81 -11.33 36.76
CA ALA A 424 5.87 -12.52 37.60
C ALA A 424 7.31 -12.82 38.06
N PHE A 425 8.30 -12.64 37.17
CA PHE A 425 9.70 -12.72 37.54
C PHE A 425 10.08 -11.69 38.60
N ILE A 426 9.71 -10.42 38.39
CA ILE A 426 10.02 -9.32 39.32
C ILE A 426 9.45 -9.62 40.70
N ASP A 427 8.17 -9.98 40.79
CA ASP A 427 7.49 -10.23 42.06
C ASP A 427 8.12 -11.42 42.80
N GLU A 428 8.21 -12.58 42.15
CA GLU A 428 8.73 -13.80 42.77
C GLU A 428 10.23 -13.72 43.11
N TYR A 429 11.02 -13.11 42.22
CA TYR A 429 12.45 -12.96 42.47
C TYR A 429 12.71 -11.94 43.58
N SER A 430 11.91 -10.86 43.64
CA SER A 430 11.98 -9.90 44.75
C SER A 430 11.69 -10.53 46.10
N GLU A 431 10.71 -11.43 46.18
CA GLU A 431 10.46 -12.23 47.39
C GLU A 431 11.65 -13.12 47.73
N LYS A 432 12.20 -13.83 46.74
CA LYS A 432 13.33 -14.76 46.90
C LYS A 432 14.61 -14.09 47.43
N VAL A 433 14.93 -12.88 46.94
CA VAL A 433 16.17 -12.18 47.33
C VAL A 433 15.96 -11.06 48.35
N HIS A 434 14.71 -10.81 48.77
CA HIS A 434 14.32 -9.69 49.63
C HIS A 434 14.81 -8.31 49.12
N ILE A 435 14.82 -8.13 47.80
CA ILE A 435 15.25 -6.91 47.12
C ILE A 435 14.21 -6.56 46.06
N ASP A 436 13.64 -5.35 46.13
CA ASP A 436 12.72 -4.84 45.13
C ASP A 436 13.42 -4.64 43.77
N GLN A 437 13.14 -5.54 42.82
CA GLN A 437 13.73 -5.51 41.48
C GLN A 437 13.16 -4.38 40.63
N SER A 438 11.94 -3.91 40.91
CA SER A 438 11.38 -2.75 40.24
C SER A 438 12.18 -1.49 40.56
N SER A 439 12.51 -1.29 41.84
CA SER A 439 13.39 -0.21 42.30
C SER A 439 14.81 -0.36 41.74
N VAL A 440 15.36 -1.58 41.66
CA VAL A 440 16.68 -1.83 41.03
C VAL A 440 16.67 -1.39 39.56
N MET A 441 15.65 -1.76 38.80
CA MET A 441 15.54 -1.40 37.38
C MET A 441 15.32 0.10 37.18
N ALA A 442 14.45 0.73 37.98
CA ALA A 442 14.21 2.17 37.89
C ALA A 442 15.49 2.99 38.16
N ASN A 443 16.19 2.63 39.25
CA ASN A 443 17.46 3.26 39.63
C ASN A 443 18.57 2.99 38.59
N THR A 444 18.56 1.82 37.94
CA THR A 444 19.50 1.47 36.86
C THR A 444 19.35 2.39 35.66
N TYR A 445 18.13 2.59 35.16
CA TYR A 445 17.89 3.49 34.02
C TYR A 445 18.23 4.94 34.37
N MET A 446 17.83 5.40 35.56
CA MET A 446 18.16 6.74 36.03
C MET A 446 19.68 6.97 36.06
N LEU A 447 20.44 6.09 36.72
CA LEU A 447 21.90 6.20 36.81
C LEU A 447 22.56 6.11 35.44
N SER A 448 22.07 5.23 34.57
CA SER A 448 22.56 5.11 33.20
C SER A 448 22.40 6.43 32.43
N LEU A 449 21.26 7.11 32.55
CA LEU A 449 21.02 8.40 31.88
C LEU A 449 21.92 9.51 32.41
N MET A 450 22.19 9.52 33.71
CA MET A 450 23.10 10.50 34.32
C MET A 450 24.54 10.29 33.87
N ASN A 451 25.02 9.05 33.87
CA ASN A 451 26.36 8.70 33.37
C ASN A 451 26.49 9.00 31.88
N LEU A 452 25.45 8.67 31.10
CA LEU A 452 25.39 9.01 29.69
C LEU A 452 25.52 10.52 29.46
N SER A 453 24.79 11.36 30.21
CA SER A 453 24.88 12.82 30.05
C SER A 453 26.30 13.35 30.28
N LYS A 454 27.06 12.78 31.23
CA LYS A 454 28.48 13.09 31.43
C LYS A 454 29.34 12.66 30.25
N ASP A 455 29.18 11.43 29.77
CA ASP A 455 29.94 10.92 28.63
C ASP A 455 29.68 11.77 27.38
N LEU A 456 28.42 12.12 27.14
CA LEU A 456 28.00 13.00 26.05
C LEU A 456 28.63 14.39 26.15
N LYS A 457 28.77 14.96 27.36
CA LYS A 457 29.51 16.21 27.61
C LYS A 457 30.98 16.13 27.20
N ASN A 458 31.60 14.99 27.43
CA ASN A 458 33.01 14.78 27.08
C ASN A 458 33.15 14.55 25.56
N ILE A 459 32.20 13.85 24.95
CA ILE A 459 32.17 13.62 23.50
C ILE A 459 31.94 14.92 22.74
N SER A 460 31.07 15.82 23.23
CA SER A 460 30.77 17.10 22.56
C SER A 460 31.97 18.05 22.47
N LYS A 461 33.01 17.84 23.30
CA LYS A 461 34.25 18.64 23.27
C LYS A 461 35.24 18.22 22.18
N LYS A 462 35.00 17.09 21.48
CA LYS A 462 35.92 16.58 20.47
C LYS A 462 35.77 17.36 19.14
N PRO A 463 36.87 17.68 18.45
CA PRO A 463 36.84 18.56 17.27
C PRO A 463 36.21 17.94 16.01
N ASN A 464 36.02 16.61 15.95
CA ASN A 464 35.64 15.89 14.73
C ASN A 464 34.19 15.38 14.74
N LEU A 465 33.25 16.10 15.35
CA LEU A 465 31.83 15.73 15.32
C LEU A 465 31.08 16.41 14.17
N SER A 466 30.14 15.67 13.55
CA SER A 466 29.20 16.28 12.61
C SER A 466 28.25 17.22 13.34
N SER A 467 27.81 18.29 12.68
CA SER A 467 26.85 19.26 13.24
C SER A 467 25.56 18.59 13.73
N GLU A 468 25.07 17.59 12.99
CA GLU A 468 23.89 16.81 13.36
C GLU A 468 24.09 15.98 14.63
N THR A 469 25.26 15.33 14.77
CA THR A 469 25.62 14.60 16.00
C THR A 469 25.67 15.57 17.18
N GLN A 470 26.28 16.74 17.00
CA GLN A 470 26.42 17.73 18.06
C GLN A 470 25.05 18.26 18.53
N LYS A 471 24.16 18.62 17.61
CA LYS A 471 22.78 19.03 17.92
C LYS A 471 22.02 17.94 18.66
N THR A 472 22.18 16.68 18.24
CA THR A 472 21.53 15.52 18.88
C THR A 472 22.03 15.32 20.30
N ILE A 473 23.34 15.49 20.53
CA ILE A 473 23.95 15.44 21.88
C ILE A 473 23.40 16.55 22.76
N GLU A 474 23.38 17.80 22.28
CA GLU A 474 22.88 18.95 23.02
C GLU A 474 21.40 18.77 23.41
N LEU A 475 20.56 18.38 22.44
CA LEU A 475 19.14 18.08 22.68
C LEU A 475 18.96 16.96 23.70
N SER A 476 19.70 15.85 23.56
CA SER A 476 19.60 14.71 24.46
C SER A 476 19.98 15.09 25.90
N ARG A 477 21.04 15.86 26.07
CA ARG A 477 21.46 16.34 27.40
C ARG A 477 20.45 17.31 28.01
N HIS A 478 19.85 18.17 27.20
CA HIS A 478 18.77 19.05 27.63
C HIS A 478 17.55 18.23 28.09
N LEU A 479 17.12 17.24 27.31
CA LEU A 479 16.00 16.36 27.68
C LEU A 479 16.29 15.56 28.94
N ILE A 480 17.49 15.00 29.10
CA ILE A 480 17.89 14.32 30.35
C ILE A 480 17.73 15.26 31.54
N LYS A 481 18.18 16.52 31.41
CA LYS A 481 18.08 17.52 32.48
C LYS A 481 16.64 17.91 32.79
N GLU A 482 15.80 18.12 31.79
CA GLU A 482 14.41 18.56 32.01
C GLU A 482 13.49 17.41 32.44
N LEU A 483 13.75 16.18 31.98
CA LEU A 483 12.90 15.03 32.32
C LEU A 483 13.24 14.43 33.68
N LEU A 484 14.52 14.37 34.08
CA LEU A 484 14.95 13.74 35.34
C LEU A 484 14.82 14.63 36.57
N PHE A 485 14.72 15.94 36.41
CA PHE A 485 14.75 16.89 37.52
C PHE A 485 13.46 17.71 37.60
N GLU A 486 13.08 18.09 38.82
CA GLU A 486 11.99 19.03 39.06
C GLU A 486 12.33 20.43 38.56
N GLN A 487 11.29 21.24 38.29
CA GLN A 487 11.48 22.64 37.90
C GLN A 487 12.19 23.42 39.02
N GLY A 488 13.20 24.21 38.64
CA GLY A 488 14.00 24.99 39.57
C GLY A 488 15.26 25.56 38.93
N GLU A 489 16.08 26.28 39.70
CA GLU A 489 17.30 26.94 39.20
C GLU A 489 18.59 26.22 39.65
N GLY A 490 19.55 26.13 38.72
CA GLY A 490 20.92 25.70 39.02
C GLY A 490 21.03 24.29 39.62
N LEU A 491 21.93 24.13 40.60
CA LEU A 491 22.23 22.87 41.29
C LEU A 491 21.20 22.51 42.39
N GLN A 492 20.18 23.33 42.60
CA GLN A 492 19.17 23.12 43.66
C GLN A 492 17.98 22.24 43.19
N ARG A 493 17.95 21.85 41.91
CA ARG A 493 16.90 20.98 41.37
C ARG A 493 16.92 19.62 42.06
N ARG A 494 15.75 19.17 42.51
CA ARG A 494 15.55 17.81 43.04
C ARG A 494 15.35 16.84 41.90
N ILE A 495 15.76 15.59 42.11
CA ILE A 495 15.54 14.50 41.16
C ILE A 495 14.12 14.00 41.35
N ARG A 496 13.39 13.84 40.25
CA ARG A 496 12.06 13.27 40.27
C ARG A 496 12.13 11.79 40.66
N THR A 497 11.09 11.31 41.33
CA THR A 497 10.91 9.87 41.56
C THR A 497 10.19 9.27 40.36
N PHE A 498 10.61 8.09 39.94
CA PHE A 498 10.10 7.41 38.76
C PHE A 498 9.74 5.97 39.11
N ASP A 499 8.68 5.46 38.51
CA ASP A 499 8.51 4.01 38.39
C ASP A 499 9.42 3.43 37.28
N GLY A 500 9.57 2.11 37.26
CA GLY A 500 10.43 1.44 36.29
C GLY A 500 10.02 1.67 34.83
N THR A 501 8.73 1.79 34.55
CA THR A 501 8.20 1.99 33.20
C THR A 501 8.41 3.42 32.69
N GLU A 502 8.19 4.43 33.53
CA GLU A 502 8.33 5.85 33.19
C GLU A 502 9.78 6.16 32.82
N ILE A 503 10.74 5.72 33.64
CA ILE A 503 12.16 5.97 33.38
C ILE A 503 12.70 5.18 32.19
N GLN A 504 12.16 3.97 31.95
CA GLN A 504 12.50 3.17 30.77
C GLN A 504 12.03 3.87 29.48
N GLU A 505 10.84 4.48 29.49
CA GLU A 505 10.35 5.26 28.33
C GLU A 505 11.17 6.53 28.10
N ILE A 506 11.64 7.21 29.15
CA ILE A 506 12.59 8.32 29.02
C ILE A 506 13.88 7.82 28.38
N TYR A 507 14.44 6.70 28.87
CA TYR A 507 15.65 6.09 28.31
C TYR A 507 15.50 5.76 26.82
N ARG A 508 14.39 5.10 26.46
CA ARG A 508 14.06 4.73 25.08
C ARG A 508 13.90 5.95 24.17
N SER A 509 13.23 6.99 24.66
CA SER A 509 13.01 8.24 23.91
C SER A 509 14.34 8.91 23.56
N ILE A 510 15.27 8.98 24.51
CA ILE A 510 16.59 9.57 24.29
C ILE A 510 17.42 8.70 23.34
N LEU A 511 17.42 7.37 23.52
CA LEU A 511 18.12 6.46 22.61
C LEU A 511 17.64 6.60 21.15
N THR A 512 16.34 6.75 20.96
CA THR A 512 15.71 6.88 19.64
C THR A 512 16.23 8.10 18.86
N LEU A 513 16.62 9.18 19.54
CA LEU A 513 17.23 10.35 18.89
C LEU A 513 18.54 10.00 18.18
N PHE A 514 19.34 9.11 18.77
CA PHE A 514 20.63 8.69 18.21
C PHE A 514 20.50 7.69 17.06
N LEU A 515 19.38 6.97 16.95
CA LEU A 515 19.16 5.99 15.87
C LEU A 515 19.07 6.65 14.48
N LYS A 516 18.76 7.94 14.43
CA LYS A 516 18.73 8.72 13.18
C LYS A 516 20.12 9.06 12.65
N LEU A 517 21.16 8.94 13.47
CA LEU A 517 22.53 9.29 13.10
C LEU A 517 23.22 8.17 12.33
N ASP A 518 24.14 8.52 11.44
CA ASP A 518 24.94 7.55 10.68
C ASP A 518 25.89 6.72 11.57
N ASN A 519 26.30 7.29 12.71
CA ASN A 519 27.16 6.66 13.71
C ASN A 519 26.38 6.07 14.91
N ALA A 520 25.07 5.80 14.75
CA ALA A 520 24.21 5.28 15.81
C ALA A 520 24.78 4.05 16.54
N ASP A 521 25.47 3.15 15.84
CA ASP A 521 26.09 1.93 16.42
C ASP A 521 27.02 2.24 17.60
N LYS A 522 27.78 3.35 17.52
CA LYS A 522 28.67 3.80 18.60
C LYS A 522 27.87 4.26 19.83
N PHE A 523 26.75 4.93 19.60
CA PHE A 523 25.89 5.42 20.68
C PHE A 523 25.08 4.28 21.29
N ILE A 524 24.52 3.36 20.51
CA ILE A 524 23.85 2.16 21.02
C ILE A 524 24.78 1.39 21.97
N SER A 525 26.03 1.19 21.56
CA SER A 525 27.05 0.54 22.40
C SER A 525 27.34 1.32 23.69
N LEU A 526 27.41 2.66 23.61
CA LEU A 526 27.61 3.54 24.77
C LEU A 526 26.43 3.48 25.75
N PHE A 527 25.20 3.48 25.24
CA PHE A 527 23.97 3.35 26.02
C PHE A 527 23.93 2.01 26.75
N LYS A 528 24.22 0.91 26.04
CA LYS A 528 24.25 -0.44 26.60
C LYS A 528 25.33 -0.58 27.68
N LYS A 529 26.54 -0.07 27.42
CA LYS A 529 27.63 -0.06 28.41
C LYS A 529 27.23 0.69 29.69
N ASN A 530 26.64 1.87 29.56
CA ASN A 530 26.20 2.65 30.73
C ASN A 530 25.06 1.95 31.48
N LEU A 531 24.16 1.27 30.77
CA LEU A 531 23.06 0.51 31.35
C LEU A 531 23.57 -0.69 32.16
N ASP A 532 24.46 -1.51 31.59
CA ASP A 532 25.01 -2.68 32.28
C ASP A 532 25.87 -2.29 33.49
N ASN A 533 26.69 -1.23 33.37
CA ASN A 533 27.49 -0.71 34.49
C ASN A 533 26.62 -0.14 35.61
N ALA A 534 25.53 0.56 35.25
CA ALA A 534 24.58 1.09 36.22
C ALA A 534 23.91 -0.07 36.98
N TYR A 535 23.48 -1.11 36.28
CA TYR A 535 22.84 -2.28 36.88
C TYR A 535 23.74 -2.93 37.94
N ILE A 536 25.00 -3.22 37.59
CA ILE A 536 25.99 -3.81 38.52
C ILE A 536 26.15 -2.93 39.77
N THR A 537 26.12 -1.60 39.61
CA THR A 537 26.30 -0.64 40.72
C THR A 537 25.08 -0.60 41.63
N VAL A 538 23.87 -0.56 41.06
CA VAL A 538 22.61 -0.49 41.81
C VAL A 538 22.29 -1.81 42.50
N GLU A 539 22.55 -2.92 41.84
CA GLU A 539 22.36 -4.26 42.38
C GLU A 539 23.22 -4.50 43.63
N LYS A 540 24.49 -4.08 43.62
CA LYS A 540 25.37 -4.12 44.82
C LYS A 540 24.81 -3.32 45.99
N ARG A 541 24.01 -2.29 45.71
CA ARG A 541 23.34 -1.46 46.72
C ARG A 541 21.94 -1.98 47.08
N GLN A 542 21.55 -3.13 46.55
CA GLN A 542 20.26 -3.78 46.83
C GLN A 542 19.06 -2.87 46.51
N GLY A 543 19.16 -2.05 45.45
CA GLY A 543 18.06 -1.17 45.03
C GLY A 543 17.80 0.02 45.95
N LYS A 544 18.63 0.24 46.99
CA LYS A 544 18.54 1.43 47.85
C LYS A 544 18.71 2.71 47.03
N PRO A 545 18.09 3.84 47.46
CA PRO A 545 18.20 5.11 46.76
C PRO A 545 19.64 5.48 46.44
N ILE A 546 19.88 5.87 45.20
CA ILE A 546 21.21 6.30 44.77
C ILE A 546 21.48 7.67 45.35
N MET A 547 22.43 7.76 46.28
CA MET A 547 22.98 9.04 46.70
C MET A 547 23.74 9.65 45.52
N ILE A 548 23.23 10.77 45.00
CA ILE A 548 23.81 11.46 43.86
C ILE A 548 24.86 12.43 44.40
N ASP A 549 26.12 12.19 44.07
CA ASP A 549 27.19 13.09 44.49
C ASP A 549 27.16 14.42 43.73
N LYS A 550 27.85 15.41 44.30
CA LYS A 550 27.93 16.78 43.75
C LYS A 550 28.50 16.79 42.33
N ASP A 551 29.43 15.88 42.02
CA ASP A 551 30.06 15.77 40.70
C ASP A 551 29.11 15.17 39.65
N MET A 552 28.19 14.29 40.05
CA MET A 552 27.08 13.81 39.26
C MET A 552 26.09 14.91 38.94
N LEU A 553 25.65 15.66 39.95
CA LEU A 553 24.77 16.83 39.75
C LEU A 553 25.41 17.86 38.82
N VAL A 554 26.69 18.20 39.05
CA VAL A 554 27.42 19.16 38.21
C VAL A 554 27.61 18.66 36.78
N GLY A 555 27.86 17.36 36.59
CA GLY A 555 28.05 16.77 35.27
C GLY A 555 26.80 16.81 34.38
N VAL A 556 25.60 16.75 34.99
CA VAL A 556 24.31 16.74 34.28
C VAL A 556 23.70 18.14 34.17
N LEU A 557 23.78 18.96 35.22
CA LEU A 557 23.10 20.27 35.28
C LEU A 557 23.90 21.41 34.65
N LYS A 558 25.24 21.27 34.56
CA LYS A 558 26.15 22.15 33.80
C LYS A 558 26.61 21.47 32.52
#